data_AF-A0A2U0DKL8-F1
#
_entry.id   AF-A0A2U0DKL8-F1
#
_cell.length_a   1.000
_cell.length_b   1.000
_cell.length_c   1.000
_cell.angle_alpha   90.00
_cell.angle_beta   90.00
_cell.angle_gamma   90.00
#
_symmetry.space_group_name_H-M   'P 1'
#
loop_
_entity.id
_entity.type
_entity.pdbx_description
1 polymer ?
#
loop_
_entity_poly.entity_id
_entity_poly.type
_entity_poly.pdbx_seq_one_letter_code
_entity_poly.pdbx_strand_id
1 'polypeptide(L)'
;IKPNEIENILNKTRTIFPGLGDIKDKPDDPYGDFIIYHEMMKYMLSKNTEIIFLTFDNTKGDWMSKSKAPYIHYVENMYINTNEIIYILDAERILEQILNVEIDSLIPLQKSVNTEININKIIRIHPIFQNMKVTKAENDVVYELLVNGYTDISDVISDLDKSNEIMQIFKRDFPNISSNGILRYALRIINLNYTKKVLKDGSVINVNPKYLERAKTYREINELL
;
A
#
# COMPACT_ATOMS: atom_id res chain seq x y z
N ILE A 1 26.72 27.13 7.83
CA ILE A 1 28.17 26.88 7.93
C ILE A 1 28.77 27.25 6.57
N LYS A 2 29.81 28.09 6.50
CA LYS A 2 30.41 28.43 5.20
C LYS A 2 31.19 27.22 4.65
N PRO A 3 31.26 26.98 3.32
CA PRO A 3 31.95 25.80 2.76
C PRO A 3 33.38 25.58 3.27
N ASN A 4 34.13 26.66 3.51
CA ASN A 4 35.52 26.62 4.02
C ASN A 4 35.61 26.28 5.52
N GLU A 5 34.51 26.38 6.27
CA GLU A 5 34.45 25.99 7.68
C GLU A 5 34.14 24.48 7.83
N ILE A 6 33.53 23.86 6.82
CA ILE A 6 33.12 22.44 6.84
C ILE A 6 34.34 21.51 6.88
N GLU A 7 35.41 21.80 6.13
CA GLU A 7 36.64 20.98 6.15
C GLU A 7 37.32 20.95 7.52
N ASN A 8 37.28 22.07 8.25
CA ASN A 8 37.82 22.13 9.61
C ASN A 8 36.95 21.38 10.63
N ILE A 9 35.64 21.22 10.36
CA ILE A 9 34.69 20.49 11.21
C ILE A 9 34.72 18.98 10.91
N LEU A 10 34.92 18.60 9.64
CA LEU A 10 35.05 17.20 9.21
C LEU A 10 36.23 16.47 9.89
N ASN A 11 37.23 17.21 10.36
CA ASN A 11 38.36 16.64 11.10
C ASN A 11 38.11 16.48 12.62
N LYS A 12 36.94 16.89 13.13
CA LYS A 12 36.59 16.85 14.56
C LYS A 12 35.47 15.85 14.82
N THR A 13 35.83 14.61 15.17
CA THR A 13 34.92 13.45 15.35
C THR A 13 33.70 13.71 16.26
N ARG A 14 33.83 14.58 17.27
CA ARG A 14 32.75 14.92 18.22
C ARG A 14 31.66 15.86 17.68
N THR A 15 31.88 16.46 16.51
CA THR A 15 30.93 17.42 15.90
C THR A 15 30.40 16.94 14.55
N ILE A 16 30.70 15.70 14.18
CA ILE A 16 30.33 15.12 12.89
C ILE A 16 29.04 14.32 13.06
N PHE A 17 28.13 14.53 12.13
CA PHE A 17 26.91 13.74 11.94
C PHE A 17 26.86 13.22 10.50
N PRO A 18 26.11 12.15 10.23
CA PRO A 18 25.93 11.60 8.90
C PRO A 18 25.39 12.63 7.91
N GLY A 19 25.84 12.59 6.65
CA GLY A 19 25.38 13.51 5.61
C GLY A 19 25.94 14.94 5.69
N LEU A 20 26.95 15.21 6.53
CA LEU A 20 27.61 16.53 6.57
C LEU A 20 28.22 16.93 5.20
N GLY A 21 28.59 15.94 4.37
CA GLY A 21 29.06 16.14 2.99
C GLY A 21 27.98 16.67 2.05
N ASP A 22 26.71 16.32 2.26
CA ASP A 22 25.60 16.75 1.41
C ASP A 22 25.39 18.27 1.47
N ILE A 23 25.94 18.98 2.46
CA ILE A 23 25.94 20.47 2.50
C ILE A 23 26.67 21.06 1.29
N LYS A 24 27.69 20.36 0.75
CA LYS A 24 28.40 20.79 -0.47
C LYS A 24 27.63 20.39 -1.75
N ASP A 25 26.99 19.23 -1.75
CA ASP A 25 26.43 18.62 -2.96
C ASP A 25 24.93 18.90 -3.17
N LYS A 26 24.19 19.27 -2.12
CA LYS A 26 22.74 19.54 -2.11
C LYS A 26 22.42 20.79 -1.28
N PRO A 27 22.73 21.99 -1.80
CA PRO A 27 22.63 23.22 -1.01
C PRO A 27 21.19 23.58 -0.59
N ASP A 28 20.17 23.12 -1.31
CA ASP A 28 18.77 23.49 -1.05
C ASP A 28 18.16 22.74 0.14
N ASP A 29 18.54 21.48 0.36
CA ASP A 29 18.07 20.67 1.50
C ASP A 29 19.05 19.52 1.87
N PRO A 30 20.17 19.85 2.56
CA PRO A 30 21.17 18.87 2.97
C PRO A 30 20.88 18.22 4.34
N TYR A 31 19.73 18.48 4.95
CA TYR A 31 19.52 18.22 6.39
C TYR A 31 18.85 16.89 6.72
N GLY A 32 18.52 16.07 5.72
CA GLY A 32 17.81 14.79 5.93
C GLY A 32 18.49 13.89 6.97
N ASP A 33 19.77 13.56 6.76
CA ASP A 33 20.53 12.71 7.67
C ASP A 33 20.74 13.36 9.05
N PHE A 34 20.93 14.69 9.08
CA PHE A 34 21.02 15.44 10.33
C PHE A 34 19.75 15.27 11.16
N ILE A 35 18.56 15.42 10.54
CA ILE A 35 17.27 15.29 11.23
C ILE A 35 17.08 13.86 11.73
N ILE A 36 17.32 12.85 10.87
CA ILE A 36 17.18 11.43 11.24
C ILE A 36 18.07 11.09 12.43
N TYR A 37 19.34 11.50 12.39
CA TYR A 37 20.30 11.26 13.47
C TYR A 37 19.83 11.83 14.82
N HIS A 38 19.34 13.08 14.83
CA HIS A 38 18.92 13.72 16.08
C HIS A 38 17.55 13.24 16.59
N GLU A 39 16.61 12.89 15.72
CA GLU A 39 15.32 12.32 16.15
C GLU A 39 15.52 10.91 16.75
N MET A 40 16.44 10.10 16.21
CA MET A 40 16.84 8.84 16.83
C MET A 40 17.43 9.07 18.23
N MET A 41 18.38 9.99 18.37
CA MET A 41 19.00 10.32 19.67
C MET A 41 17.95 10.76 20.71
N LYS A 42 17.05 11.65 20.32
CA LYS A 42 15.94 12.13 21.14
C LYS A 42 14.99 11.00 21.54
N TYR A 43 14.69 10.09 20.62
CA TYR A 43 13.86 8.92 20.91
C TYR A 43 14.54 8.02 21.96
N MET A 44 15.83 7.70 21.78
CA MET A 44 16.63 6.90 22.72
C MET A 44 16.63 7.51 24.12
N LEU A 45 16.86 8.83 24.23
CA LEU A 45 16.80 9.55 25.51
C LEU A 45 15.42 9.50 26.15
N SER A 46 14.36 9.66 25.36
CA SER A 46 12.99 9.70 25.89
C SER A 46 12.45 8.34 26.33
N LYS A 47 12.97 7.25 25.74
CA LYS A 47 12.50 5.88 25.95
C LYS A 47 13.48 5.01 26.71
N ASN A 48 14.71 5.48 26.93
CA ASN A 48 15.80 4.71 27.51
C ASN A 48 15.95 3.34 26.82
N THR A 49 16.16 3.40 25.50
CA THR A 49 16.22 2.21 24.63
C THR A 49 17.31 2.38 23.58
N GLU A 50 17.89 1.25 23.20
CA GLU A 50 18.74 1.12 22.03
C GLU A 50 17.92 1.24 20.73
N ILE A 51 18.58 1.59 19.63
CA ILE A 51 17.97 1.65 18.29
C ILE A 51 18.76 0.76 17.33
N ILE A 52 18.03 0.01 16.50
CA ILE A 52 18.57 -0.61 15.29
C ILE A 52 18.18 0.26 14.10
N PHE A 53 19.19 0.83 13.43
CA PHE A 53 19.04 1.64 12.24
C PHE A 53 19.45 0.83 11.00
N LEU A 54 18.46 0.46 10.19
CA LEU A 54 18.67 -0.23 8.92
C LEU A 54 18.81 0.80 7.79
N THR A 55 19.89 0.72 7.02
CA THR A 55 20.14 1.63 5.89
C THR A 55 20.60 0.88 4.63
N PHE A 56 20.18 1.37 3.46
CA PHE A 56 20.65 0.92 2.14
C PHE A 56 21.80 1.79 1.61
N ASP A 57 22.61 2.37 2.51
CA ASP A 57 23.76 3.19 2.13
C ASP A 57 24.77 2.33 1.36
N ASN A 58 24.78 2.49 0.03
CA ASN A 58 25.53 1.66 -0.91
C ASN A 58 26.81 2.34 -1.39
N THR A 59 26.78 3.65 -1.64
CA THR A 59 27.82 4.34 -2.43
C THR A 59 28.29 5.67 -1.86
N LYS A 60 27.44 6.40 -1.13
CA LYS A 60 27.80 7.70 -0.56
C LYS A 60 28.66 7.54 0.68
N GLY A 61 28.32 6.54 1.50
CA GLY A 61 29.03 6.22 2.72
C GLY A 61 28.90 7.32 3.77
N ASP A 62 27.68 7.84 3.92
CA ASP A 62 27.30 8.84 4.91
C ASP A 62 27.17 8.22 6.30
N TRP A 63 26.63 7.01 6.36
CA TRP A 63 26.35 6.24 7.57
C TRP A 63 27.30 5.04 7.75
N MET A 64 27.71 4.43 6.64
CA MET A 64 28.60 3.27 6.63
C MET A 64 29.76 3.44 5.66
N SER A 65 30.86 2.74 5.90
CA SER A 65 31.95 2.66 4.92
C SER A 65 31.54 1.81 3.70
N LYS A 66 32.36 1.85 2.65
CA LYS A 66 32.21 0.95 1.48
C LYS A 66 32.26 -0.54 1.83
N SER A 67 32.87 -0.90 2.96
CA SER A 67 32.87 -2.28 3.46
C SER A 67 31.62 -2.61 4.28
N LYS A 68 30.59 -1.75 4.25
CA LYS A 68 29.35 -1.87 5.02
C LYS A 68 29.57 -1.90 6.54
N ALA A 69 30.71 -1.35 7.00
CA ALA A 69 30.98 -1.19 8.43
C ALA A 69 30.50 0.20 8.88
N PRO A 70 29.80 0.32 10.02
CA PRO A 70 29.38 1.62 10.51
C PRO A 70 30.58 2.44 10.97
N TYR A 71 30.52 3.76 10.79
CA TYR A 71 31.59 4.61 11.33
C TYR A 71 31.47 4.71 12.86
N ILE A 72 32.55 4.35 13.54
CA ILE A 72 32.57 4.22 15.01
C ILE A 72 32.21 5.51 15.73
N HIS A 73 32.58 6.68 15.18
CA HIS A 73 32.33 7.97 15.83
C HIS A 73 30.83 8.28 15.93
N TYR A 74 29.97 7.74 15.06
CA TYR A 74 28.52 7.88 15.22
C TYR A 74 27.98 7.06 16.40
N VAL A 75 28.52 5.85 16.61
CA VAL A 75 28.17 5.01 17.75
C VAL A 75 28.64 5.63 19.05
N GLU A 76 29.89 6.12 19.09
CA GLU A 76 30.45 6.82 20.25
C GLU A 76 29.65 8.08 20.59
N ASN A 77 29.34 8.91 19.59
CA ASN A 77 28.57 10.13 19.82
C ASN A 77 27.16 9.82 20.33
N MET A 78 26.49 8.79 19.80
CA MET A 78 25.20 8.35 20.35
C MET A 78 25.35 7.93 21.82
N TYR A 79 26.27 7.00 22.12
CA TYR A 79 26.45 6.48 23.48
C TYR A 79 26.79 7.58 24.49
N ILE A 80 27.65 8.54 24.14
CA ILE A 80 28.00 9.66 25.02
C ILE A 80 26.78 10.53 25.34
N ASN A 81 25.86 10.71 24.39
CA ASN A 81 24.69 11.57 24.56
C ASN A 81 23.49 10.85 25.17
N THR A 82 23.36 9.53 24.98
CA THR A 82 22.16 8.78 25.37
C THR A 82 22.40 7.73 26.45
N ASN A 83 23.66 7.34 26.70
CA ASN A 83 24.05 6.16 27.47
C ASN A 83 23.49 4.83 26.91
N GLU A 84 23.11 4.83 25.62
CA GLU A 84 22.51 3.70 24.90
C GLU A 84 23.24 3.49 23.57
N ILE A 85 23.26 2.25 23.07
CA ILE A 85 23.96 1.91 21.83
C ILE A 85 23.03 2.03 20.61
N ILE A 86 23.54 2.60 19.52
CA ILE A 86 22.91 2.51 18.19
C ILE A 86 23.57 1.38 17.40
N TYR A 87 22.76 0.55 16.76
CA TYR A 87 23.20 -0.48 15.82
C TYR A 87 22.89 -0.04 14.39
N ILE A 88 23.90 0.41 13.66
CA ILE A 88 23.75 0.80 12.25
C ILE A 88 24.10 -0.42 11.39
N LEU A 89 23.11 -0.94 10.66
CA LEU A 89 23.23 -2.20 9.91
C LEU A 89 22.85 -2.01 8.44
N ASP A 90 23.53 -2.78 7.59
CA ASP A 90 23.22 -2.90 6.17
C ASP A 90 21.88 -3.62 5.95
N ALA A 91 20.87 -2.88 5.49
CA ALA A 91 19.50 -3.35 5.41
C ALA A 91 19.35 -4.53 4.44
N GLU A 92 20.00 -4.49 3.28
CA GLU A 92 19.97 -5.55 2.26
C GLU A 92 20.46 -6.88 2.84
N ARG A 93 21.64 -6.87 3.49
CA ARG A 93 22.17 -8.06 4.16
C ARG A 93 21.25 -8.58 5.27
N ILE A 94 20.74 -7.70 6.13
CA ILE A 94 19.91 -8.14 7.26
C ILE A 94 18.58 -8.73 6.77
N LEU A 95 17.88 -8.01 5.90
CA LEU A 95 16.53 -8.37 5.49
C LEU A 95 16.53 -9.58 4.54
N GLU A 96 17.32 -9.52 3.47
CA GLU A 96 17.28 -10.57 2.45
C GLU A 96 18.08 -11.80 2.86
N GLN A 97 19.31 -11.61 3.33
CA GLN A 97 20.24 -12.74 3.51
C GLN A 97 20.07 -13.45 4.86
N ILE A 98 19.76 -12.71 5.92
CA ILE A 98 19.63 -13.27 7.28
C ILE A 98 18.19 -13.63 7.59
N LEU A 99 17.25 -12.71 7.31
CA LEU A 99 15.85 -12.88 7.68
C LEU A 99 14.98 -13.48 6.56
N ASN A 100 15.50 -13.57 5.34
CA ASN A 100 14.76 -14.04 4.16
C ASN A 100 13.43 -13.28 3.95
N VAL A 101 13.48 -11.96 4.16
CA VAL A 101 12.39 -11.02 3.94
C VAL A 101 12.65 -10.29 2.63
N GLU A 102 11.73 -10.41 1.68
CA GLU A 102 11.77 -9.61 0.45
C GLU A 102 11.51 -8.14 0.80
N ILE A 103 12.38 -7.23 0.38
CA ILE A 103 12.26 -5.78 0.69
C ILE A 103 10.91 -5.23 0.23
N ASP A 104 10.41 -5.69 -0.92
CA ASP A 104 9.11 -5.29 -1.47
C ASP A 104 7.94 -5.63 -0.53
N SER A 105 8.11 -6.62 0.35
CA SER A 105 7.09 -6.97 1.37
C SER A 105 7.02 -5.97 2.54
N LEU A 106 8.08 -5.18 2.76
CA LEU A 106 8.17 -4.19 3.84
C LEU A 106 7.54 -2.85 3.47
N ILE A 107 7.38 -2.59 2.18
CA ILE A 107 6.51 -1.53 1.71
C ILE A 107 5.11 -2.10 1.95
N PRO A 108 4.34 -1.65 2.96
CA PRO A 108 2.93 -1.98 2.96
C PRO A 108 2.47 -1.52 1.60
N LEU A 109 1.92 -2.42 0.78
CA LEU A 109 1.31 -2.05 -0.48
C LEU A 109 0.42 -0.87 -0.11
N GLN A 110 0.88 0.35 -0.39
CA GLN A 110 0.00 1.48 -0.45
C GLN A 110 -0.91 0.97 -1.54
N LYS A 111 -2.11 0.50 -1.15
CA LYS A 111 -3.21 0.27 -2.09
C LYS A 111 -3.18 1.53 -2.89
N SER A 112 -2.57 1.44 -4.07
CA SER A 112 -2.35 2.61 -4.89
C SER A 112 -3.75 3.13 -5.03
N VAL A 113 -4.01 4.31 -4.47
CA VAL A 113 -5.26 4.99 -4.69
C VAL A 113 -5.14 5.39 -6.15
N ASN A 114 -5.37 4.42 -7.04
CA ASN A 114 -5.70 4.64 -8.43
C ASN A 114 -7.11 5.22 -8.34
N THR A 115 -7.16 6.51 -8.02
CA THR A 115 -8.36 7.31 -7.79
C THR A 115 -9.20 7.53 -9.05
N GLU A 116 -9.06 6.67 -10.05
CA GLU A 116 -10.04 6.51 -11.11
C GLU A 116 -10.07 5.03 -11.47
N ILE A 117 -11.02 4.33 -10.86
CA ILE A 117 -11.55 3.11 -11.47
C ILE A 117 -12.01 3.50 -12.87
N ASN A 118 -11.17 3.21 -13.86
CA ASN A 118 -11.49 3.49 -15.25
C ASN A 118 -12.50 2.45 -15.71
N ILE A 119 -13.77 2.85 -15.71
CA ILE A 119 -14.92 2.04 -16.13
C ILE A 119 -14.66 1.34 -17.47
N ASN A 120 -14.11 2.08 -18.43
CA ASN A 120 -13.79 1.55 -19.76
C ASN A 120 -12.67 0.51 -19.73
N LYS A 121 -11.72 0.64 -18.80
CA LYS A 121 -10.67 -0.36 -18.58
C LYS A 121 -11.28 -1.66 -18.05
N ILE A 122 -12.15 -1.60 -17.04
CA ILE A 122 -12.82 -2.79 -16.47
C ILE A 122 -13.62 -3.55 -17.54
N ILE A 123 -14.44 -2.83 -18.31
CA ILE A 123 -15.27 -3.43 -19.37
C ILE A 123 -14.40 -4.15 -20.41
N ARG A 124 -13.23 -3.57 -20.73
CA ARG A 124 -12.30 -4.17 -21.70
C ARG A 124 -11.58 -5.41 -21.16
N ILE A 125 -11.10 -5.35 -19.91
CA ILE A 125 -10.23 -6.39 -19.36
C ILE A 125 -11.00 -7.60 -18.83
N HIS A 126 -12.23 -7.42 -18.34
CA HIS A 126 -12.90 -8.50 -17.60
C HIS A 126 -13.82 -9.34 -18.52
N PRO A 127 -13.61 -10.67 -18.63
CA PRO A 127 -14.37 -11.55 -19.52
C PRO A 127 -15.88 -11.57 -19.26
N ILE A 128 -16.29 -11.27 -18.03
CA ILE A 128 -17.72 -11.22 -17.64
C ILE A 128 -18.53 -10.24 -18.48
N PHE A 129 -17.90 -9.13 -18.92
CA PHE A 129 -18.54 -8.12 -19.77
C PHE A 129 -18.40 -8.44 -21.26
N GLN A 130 -17.35 -9.17 -21.67
CA GLN A 130 -17.19 -9.63 -23.06
C GLN A 130 -18.32 -10.60 -23.48
N ASN A 131 -18.86 -11.35 -22.52
CA ASN A 131 -19.99 -12.25 -22.71
C ASN A 131 -21.36 -11.57 -22.56
N MET A 132 -21.39 -10.26 -22.31
CA MET A 132 -22.61 -9.45 -22.26
C MET A 132 -22.72 -8.62 -23.54
N LYS A 133 -23.96 -8.27 -23.93
CA LYS A 133 -24.15 -7.35 -25.06
C LYS A 133 -23.85 -5.94 -24.55
N VAL A 134 -22.81 -5.34 -25.12
CA VAL A 134 -22.40 -3.96 -24.81
C VAL A 134 -23.58 -3.01 -24.98
N THR A 135 -24.18 -2.63 -23.85
CA THR A 135 -25.39 -1.83 -23.76
C THR A 135 -25.28 -0.86 -22.59
N LYS A 136 -26.15 0.16 -22.55
CA LYS A 136 -26.23 1.13 -21.43
C LYS A 136 -26.27 0.44 -20.05
N ALA A 137 -26.87 -0.75 -19.98
CA ALA A 137 -27.02 -1.52 -18.75
C ALA A 137 -25.69 -2.10 -18.19
N GLU A 138 -24.61 -2.16 -18.98
CA GLU A 138 -23.27 -2.51 -18.49
C GLU A 138 -22.59 -1.32 -17.82
N ASN A 139 -22.67 -0.14 -18.43
CA ASN A 139 -22.20 1.10 -17.83
C ASN A 139 -22.89 1.36 -16.48
N ASP A 140 -24.19 1.04 -16.39
CA ASP A 140 -24.94 1.14 -15.13
C ASP A 140 -24.36 0.20 -14.05
N VAL A 141 -23.98 -1.04 -14.37
CA VAL A 141 -23.40 -1.98 -13.40
C VAL A 141 -22.00 -1.55 -12.97
N VAL A 142 -21.20 -1.00 -13.88
CA VAL A 142 -19.86 -0.52 -13.50
C VAL A 142 -19.96 0.75 -12.66
N TYR A 143 -20.90 1.65 -12.96
CA TYR A 143 -21.18 2.79 -12.08
C TYR A 143 -21.76 2.34 -10.72
N GLU A 144 -22.54 1.26 -10.69
CA GLU A 144 -23.00 0.63 -9.45
C GLU A 144 -21.84 0.18 -8.55
N LEU A 145 -20.75 -0.37 -9.12
CA LEU A 145 -19.57 -0.74 -8.32
C LEU A 145 -19.01 0.48 -7.58
N LEU A 146 -18.87 1.63 -8.26
CA LEU A 146 -18.35 2.86 -7.63
C LEU A 146 -19.22 3.34 -6.47
N VAL A 147 -20.53 3.46 -6.68
CA VAL A 147 -21.44 4.00 -5.65
C VAL A 147 -21.64 3.06 -4.45
N ASN A 148 -21.29 1.78 -4.62
CA ASN A 148 -21.25 0.76 -3.58
C ASN A 148 -19.89 0.65 -2.86
N GLY A 149 -18.99 1.62 -3.07
CA GLY A 149 -17.79 1.78 -2.27
C GLY A 149 -16.57 0.98 -2.76
N TYR A 150 -16.60 0.47 -4.00
CA TYR A 150 -15.39 -0.05 -4.62
C TYR A 150 -14.45 1.13 -4.93
N THR A 151 -13.26 1.11 -4.34
CA THR A 151 -12.23 2.14 -4.53
C THR A 151 -10.98 1.59 -5.21
N ASP A 152 -10.86 0.27 -5.34
CA ASP A 152 -9.71 -0.43 -5.91
C ASP A 152 -10.16 -1.32 -7.08
N ILE A 153 -9.46 -1.23 -8.22
CA ILE A 153 -9.73 -2.07 -9.39
C ILE A 153 -9.50 -3.55 -9.11
N SER A 154 -8.57 -3.88 -8.22
CA SER A 154 -8.25 -5.26 -7.83
C SER A 154 -9.41 -5.86 -7.04
N ASP A 155 -10.02 -5.09 -6.14
CA ASP A 155 -11.22 -5.49 -5.39
C ASP A 155 -12.40 -5.72 -6.36
N VAL A 156 -12.54 -4.84 -7.37
CA VAL A 156 -13.54 -4.99 -8.43
C VAL A 156 -13.31 -6.28 -9.23
N ILE A 157 -12.09 -6.53 -9.72
CA ILE A 157 -11.77 -7.71 -10.52
C ILE A 157 -12.02 -8.98 -9.69
N SER A 158 -11.53 -9.03 -8.45
CA SER A 158 -11.71 -10.20 -7.58
C SER A 158 -13.19 -10.55 -7.36
N ASP A 159 -14.03 -9.54 -7.09
CA ASP A 159 -15.45 -9.76 -6.88
C ASP A 159 -16.20 -10.11 -8.17
N LEU A 160 -15.76 -9.59 -9.32
CA LEU A 160 -16.32 -9.96 -10.62
C LEU A 160 -15.93 -11.40 -11.01
N ASP A 161 -14.72 -11.85 -10.72
CA ASP A 161 -14.29 -13.24 -10.95
C ASP A 161 -15.12 -14.22 -10.12
N LYS A 162 -15.24 -13.98 -8.81
CA LYS A 162 -16.14 -14.74 -7.92
C LYS A 162 -17.58 -14.68 -8.40
N SER A 163 -18.03 -13.52 -8.87
CA SER A 163 -19.39 -13.36 -9.38
C SER A 163 -19.62 -14.21 -10.62
N ASN A 164 -18.63 -14.35 -11.49
CA ASN A 164 -18.73 -15.15 -12.70
C ASN A 164 -19.01 -16.62 -12.38
N GLU A 165 -18.35 -17.20 -11.37
CA GLU A 165 -18.59 -18.57 -10.93
C GLU A 165 -20.04 -18.75 -10.45
N ILE A 166 -20.52 -17.86 -9.58
CA ILE A 166 -21.90 -17.83 -9.10
C ILE A 166 -22.88 -17.66 -10.27
N MET A 167 -22.57 -16.77 -11.22
CA MET A 167 -23.42 -16.53 -12.38
C MET A 167 -23.64 -17.78 -13.24
N GLN A 168 -22.64 -18.65 -13.39
CA GLN A 168 -22.81 -19.89 -14.15
C GLN A 168 -23.82 -20.83 -13.48
N ILE A 169 -23.80 -20.92 -12.14
CA ILE A 169 -24.76 -21.69 -11.36
C ILE A 169 -26.17 -21.11 -11.54
N PHE A 170 -26.33 -19.80 -11.33
CA PHE A 170 -27.64 -19.15 -11.38
C PHE A 170 -28.24 -19.09 -12.79
N LYS A 171 -27.44 -18.99 -13.86
CA LYS A 171 -27.95 -19.02 -15.23
C LYS A 171 -28.64 -20.34 -15.57
N ARG A 172 -28.14 -21.45 -15.03
CA ARG A 172 -28.76 -22.78 -15.19
C ARG A 172 -30.10 -22.83 -14.46
N ASP A 173 -30.14 -22.34 -13.24
CA ASP A 173 -31.30 -22.50 -12.36
C ASP A 173 -32.39 -21.42 -12.59
N PHE A 174 -32.01 -20.27 -13.18
CA PHE A 174 -32.92 -19.14 -13.45
C PHE A 174 -32.76 -18.57 -14.87
N PRO A 175 -33.14 -19.32 -15.92
CA PRO A 175 -32.92 -18.94 -17.32
C PRO A 175 -33.66 -17.66 -17.75
N ASN A 176 -34.73 -17.27 -17.03
CA ASN A 176 -35.54 -16.10 -17.35
C ASN A 176 -34.98 -14.78 -16.80
N ILE A 177 -33.91 -14.81 -15.97
CA ILE A 177 -33.31 -13.61 -15.41
C ILE A 177 -32.22 -13.09 -16.35
N SER A 178 -32.25 -11.79 -16.65
CA SER A 178 -31.19 -11.14 -17.43
C SER A 178 -29.80 -11.34 -16.82
N SER A 179 -28.76 -11.45 -17.64
CA SER A 179 -27.36 -11.56 -17.19
C SER A 179 -26.97 -10.47 -16.18
N ASN A 180 -27.42 -9.22 -16.38
CA ASN A 180 -27.14 -8.11 -15.47
C ASN A 180 -27.89 -8.26 -14.13
N GLY A 181 -29.08 -8.87 -14.16
CA GLY A 181 -29.83 -9.22 -12.94
C GLY A 181 -29.10 -10.27 -12.12
N ILE A 182 -28.57 -11.31 -12.79
CA ILE A 182 -27.80 -12.37 -12.14
C ILE A 182 -26.47 -11.81 -11.60
N LEU A 183 -25.74 -11.02 -12.39
CA LEU A 183 -24.49 -10.38 -11.95
C LEU A 183 -24.69 -9.53 -10.69
N ARG A 184 -25.71 -8.65 -10.68
CA ARG A 184 -26.04 -7.85 -9.50
C ARG A 184 -26.41 -8.71 -8.28
N TYR A 185 -27.00 -9.88 -8.49
CA TYR A 185 -27.32 -10.79 -7.39
C TYR A 185 -26.07 -11.49 -6.86
N ALA A 186 -25.19 -11.96 -7.75
CA ALA A 186 -23.88 -12.53 -7.40
C ALA A 186 -23.02 -11.54 -6.62
N LEU A 187 -22.91 -10.28 -7.08
CA LEU A 187 -22.18 -9.22 -6.39
C LEU A 187 -22.72 -8.95 -4.98
N ARG A 188 -24.03 -9.10 -4.74
CA ARG A 188 -24.63 -8.96 -3.40
C ARG A 188 -24.28 -10.09 -2.45
N ILE A 189 -24.12 -11.31 -2.99
CA ILE A 189 -23.70 -12.48 -2.19
C ILE A 189 -22.26 -12.25 -1.72
N ILE A 190 -21.39 -11.82 -2.65
CA ILE A 190 -19.95 -11.62 -2.40
C ILE A 190 -19.70 -10.40 -1.53
N ASN A 191 -20.31 -9.27 -1.86
CA ASN A 191 -20.16 -8.01 -1.16
C ASN A 191 -21.51 -7.51 -0.61
N LEU A 192 -21.71 -7.68 0.70
CA LEU A 192 -22.92 -7.24 1.39
C LEU A 192 -23.10 -5.72 1.38
N ASN A 193 -22.05 -4.95 1.07
CA ASN A 193 -22.15 -3.49 0.89
C ASN A 193 -22.73 -3.10 -0.47
N TYR A 194 -22.93 -4.04 -1.39
CA TYR A 194 -23.58 -3.83 -2.69
C TYR A 194 -25.10 -3.59 -2.55
N THR A 195 -25.44 -2.43 -1.99
CA THR A 195 -26.80 -2.06 -1.54
C THR A 195 -27.48 -1.04 -2.44
N LYS A 196 -26.79 -0.48 -3.42
CA LYS A 196 -27.31 0.54 -4.34
C LYS A 196 -27.41 0.02 -5.77
N LYS A 197 -28.41 0.53 -6.49
CA LYS A 197 -28.67 0.23 -7.91
C LYS A 197 -28.85 1.54 -8.67
N VAL A 198 -28.35 1.59 -9.90
CA VAL A 198 -28.49 2.72 -10.82
C VAL A 198 -29.67 2.45 -11.77
N LEU A 199 -30.57 3.42 -11.89
CA LEU A 199 -31.71 3.37 -12.80
C LEU A 199 -31.33 3.93 -14.18
N LYS A 200 -32.19 3.70 -15.17
CA LYS A 200 -31.95 4.12 -16.57
C LYS A 200 -31.83 5.64 -16.75
N ASP A 201 -32.38 6.40 -15.82
CA ASP A 201 -32.31 7.86 -15.76
C ASP A 201 -31.06 8.38 -15.01
N GLY A 202 -30.21 7.47 -14.52
CA GLY A 202 -29.01 7.78 -13.75
C GLY A 202 -29.23 7.93 -12.25
N SER A 203 -30.48 7.86 -11.76
CA SER A 203 -30.75 7.95 -10.33
C SER A 203 -30.28 6.71 -9.58
N VAL A 204 -29.83 6.90 -8.33
CA VAL A 204 -29.33 5.82 -7.47
C VAL A 204 -30.39 5.51 -6.41
N ILE A 205 -30.80 4.25 -6.33
CA ILE A 205 -31.77 3.77 -5.36
C ILE A 205 -31.17 2.69 -4.46
N ASN A 206 -31.65 2.58 -3.22
CA ASN A 206 -31.35 1.43 -2.39
C ASN A 206 -32.07 0.19 -2.92
N VAL A 207 -31.35 -0.93 -2.92
CA VAL A 207 -31.90 -2.24 -3.24
C VAL A 207 -32.92 -2.61 -2.17
N ASN A 208 -34.03 -3.25 -2.59
CA ASN A 208 -35.05 -3.70 -1.66
C ASN A 208 -34.44 -4.65 -0.60
N PRO A 209 -34.69 -4.42 0.71
CA PRO A 209 -34.12 -5.21 1.79
C PRO A 209 -34.31 -6.72 1.64
N LYS A 210 -35.45 -7.16 1.06
CA LYS A 210 -35.72 -8.58 0.81
C LYS A 210 -34.68 -9.25 -0.09
N TYR A 211 -34.09 -8.51 -1.03
CA TYR A 211 -33.02 -9.05 -1.89
C TYR A 211 -31.69 -9.15 -1.15
N LEU A 212 -31.43 -8.23 -0.21
CA LEU A 212 -30.22 -8.25 0.61
C LEU A 212 -30.28 -9.41 1.60
N GLU A 213 -31.43 -9.62 2.26
CA GLU A 213 -31.65 -10.78 3.14
C GLU A 213 -31.44 -12.09 2.40
N ARG A 214 -32.05 -12.25 1.20
CA ARG A 214 -31.86 -13.46 0.39
C ARG A 214 -30.41 -13.68 -0.03
N ALA A 215 -29.68 -12.63 -0.40
CA ALA A 215 -28.27 -12.74 -0.74
C ALA A 215 -27.42 -13.15 0.48
N LYS A 216 -27.72 -12.61 1.67
CA LYS A 216 -27.09 -12.98 2.92
C LYS A 216 -27.35 -14.44 3.28
N THR A 217 -28.61 -14.89 3.21
CA THR A 217 -28.96 -16.30 3.44
C THR A 217 -28.25 -17.22 2.46
N TYR A 218 -28.15 -16.84 1.18
CA TYR A 218 -27.43 -17.64 0.19
C TYR A 218 -25.93 -17.72 0.52
N ARG A 219 -25.31 -16.61 0.93
CA ARG A 219 -23.92 -16.59 1.39
C ARG A 219 -23.71 -17.57 2.55
N GLU A 220 -24.52 -17.45 3.60
CA GLU A 220 -24.44 -18.31 4.81
C GLU A 220 -24.61 -19.80 4.49
N ILE A 221 -25.52 -20.15 3.57
CA ILE A 221 -25.72 -21.55 3.14
C ILE A 221 -24.52 -22.08 2.36
N ASN A 222 -23.85 -21.22 1.60
CA ASN A 222 -22.79 -21.60 0.67
C ASN A 222 -21.37 -21.23 1.15
N GLU A 223 -21.18 -20.90 2.43
CA GLU A 223 -19.84 -20.78 3.08
C GLU A 223 -19.06 -22.12 3.14
N LEU A 224 -19.44 -23.11 2.31
CA LEU A 224 -18.75 -24.38 2.01
C LEU A 224 -18.19 -24.44 0.56
N LEU A 225 -18.20 -23.32 -0.18
CA LEU A 225 -17.49 -23.13 -1.45
C LEU A 225 -16.32 -22.17 -1.26
#